data_AF-A0A258DVL7-F1
#
_entry.id   AF-A0A258DVL7-F1
#
_cell.length_a   1.000
_cell.length_b   1.000
_cell.length_c   1.000
_cell.angle_alpha   90.00
_cell.angle_beta   90.00
_cell.angle_gamma   90.00
#
_symmetry.space_group_name_H-M   'P 1'
#
loop_
_entity.id
_entity.type
_entity.pdbx_description
1 polymer ?
#
loop_
_entity_poly.entity_id
_entity_poly.type
_entity_poly.pdbx_seq_one_letter_code
_entity_poly.pdbx_strand_id
1 'polypeptide(L)'
;MSFPLAASLIARFQTHRALVKQLATFIAVGGTAFVAHFLVLGGLVEFEVLGPVPASMVGFVVGTLVTYTLNSRFTFQSTRSHAGALPRYFAVAGVAFILNGVLMDIFTHRLGVFYLLAQGLTSALVLVWTFSGYRVWAFAEQRTQPPAG
;
A
#
# COMPACT_ATOMS: atom_id res chain seq x y z
N MET A 1 -34.42 -1.60 35.99
CA MET A 1 -33.70 -2.29 34.90
C MET A 1 -33.29 -1.26 33.86
N SER A 2 -32.05 -0.74 33.92
CA SER A 2 -31.54 0.31 33.03
C SER A 2 -30.02 0.20 32.91
N PHE A 3 -29.54 -0.91 32.36
CA PHE A 3 -28.12 -1.19 32.06
C PHE A 3 -27.68 -1.22 30.56
N PRO A 4 -28.52 -1.05 29.51
CA PRO A 4 -28.05 -1.23 28.13
C PRO A 4 -27.30 -0.02 27.52
N LEU A 5 -27.41 1.19 28.08
CA LEU A 5 -26.79 2.39 27.51
C LEU A 5 -25.28 2.50 27.80
N ALA A 6 -24.82 2.08 28.98
CA ALA A 6 -23.40 2.14 29.33
C ALA A 6 -22.56 1.15 28.50
N ALA A 7 -23.09 -0.07 28.25
CA ALA A 7 -22.41 -1.09 27.45
C ALA A 7 -22.25 -0.68 25.97
N SER A 8 -23.27 -0.05 25.39
CA SER A 8 -23.22 0.42 23.99
C SER A 8 -22.28 1.63 23.79
N LEU A 9 -22.15 2.52 24.79
CA LEU A 9 -21.16 3.60 24.77
C LEU A 9 -19.73 3.08 24.90
N ILE A 10 -19.47 2.14 25.82
CA ILE A 10 -18.15 1.52 25.99
C ILE A 10 -17.73 0.77 24.72
N ALA A 11 -18.65 0.02 24.09
CA ALA A 11 -18.40 -0.64 22.82
C ALA A 11 -18.03 0.36 21.71
N ARG A 12 -18.75 1.48 21.59
CA ARG A 12 -18.42 2.55 20.63
C ARG A 12 -17.03 3.15 20.89
N PHE A 13 -16.68 3.46 22.14
CA PHE A 13 -15.34 3.97 22.48
C PHE A 13 -14.22 2.97 22.19
N GLN A 14 -14.46 1.68 22.42
CA GLN A 14 -13.53 0.59 22.10
C GLN A 14 -13.34 0.46 20.57
N THR A 15 -14.40 0.56 19.78
CA THR A 15 -14.32 0.56 18.32
C THR A 15 -13.54 1.76 17.79
N HIS A 16 -13.78 2.97 18.32
CA HIS A 16 -13.02 4.16 17.91
C HIS A 16 -11.52 4.02 18.21
N ARG A 17 -11.15 3.52 19.39
CA ARG A 17 -9.74 3.25 19.73
C ARG A 17 -9.10 2.21 18.82
N ALA A 18 -9.83 1.14 18.46
CA ALA A 18 -9.34 0.11 17.56
C ALA A 18 -9.10 0.66 16.14
N LEU A 19 -10.03 1.47 15.61
CA LEU A 19 -9.89 2.12 14.31
C LEU A 19 -8.72 3.12 14.27
N VAL A 20 -8.57 3.95 15.31
CA VAL A 20 -7.43 4.87 15.42
C VAL A 20 -6.12 4.11 15.44
N LYS A 21 -6.04 3.00 16.19
CA LYS A 21 -4.85 2.15 16.22
C LYS A 21 -4.56 1.54 14.84
N GLN A 22 -5.57 1.03 14.14
CA GLN A 22 -5.41 0.46 12.80
C GLN A 22 -4.94 1.52 11.79
N LEU A 23 -5.54 2.72 11.80
CA LEU A 23 -5.13 3.82 10.95
C LEU A 23 -3.69 4.28 11.27
N ALA A 24 -3.34 4.40 12.55
CA ALA A 24 -1.99 4.77 12.96
C ALA A 24 -0.96 3.73 12.51
N THR A 25 -1.25 2.43 12.69
CA THR A 25 -0.39 1.36 12.18
C THR A 25 -0.28 1.42 10.65
N PHE A 26 -1.39 1.62 9.94
CA PHE A 26 -1.38 1.72 8.48
C PHE A 26 -0.51 2.88 7.98
N ILE A 27 -0.66 4.07 8.58
CA ILE A 27 0.14 5.26 8.27
C ILE A 27 1.61 5.01 8.61
N ALA A 28 1.92 4.41 9.76
CA ALA A 28 3.30 4.14 10.17
C ALA A 28 3.98 3.13 9.23
N VAL A 29 3.30 2.04 8.87
CA VAL A 29 3.80 1.03 7.94
C VAL A 29 4.03 1.62 6.56
N GLY A 30 3.00 2.29 6.00
CA GLY A 30 3.06 2.91 4.69
C GLY A 30 4.11 4.03 4.63
N GLY A 31 4.16 4.88 5.65
CA GLY A 31 5.14 5.95 5.77
C GLY A 31 6.57 5.43 5.83
N THR A 32 6.83 4.38 6.62
CA THR A 32 8.17 3.77 6.70
C THR A 32 8.60 3.18 5.36
N ALA A 33 7.69 2.49 4.66
CA ALA A 33 7.96 1.95 3.34
C ALA A 33 8.20 3.04 2.29
N PHE A 34 7.43 4.13 2.36
CA PHE A 34 7.60 5.29 1.48
C PHE A 34 8.96 5.96 1.69
N VAL A 35 9.35 6.20 2.94
CA VAL A 35 10.68 6.76 3.27
C VAL A 35 11.79 5.83 2.78
N ALA A 36 11.69 4.53 3.05
CA ALA A 36 12.68 3.55 2.59
C ALA A 36 12.83 3.56 1.06
N HIS A 37 11.72 3.63 0.32
CA HIS A 37 11.74 3.77 -1.13
C HIS A 37 12.52 5.03 -1.55
N PHE A 38 12.15 6.20 -1.03
CA PHE A 38 12.77 7.47 -1.42
C PHE A 38 14.25 7.55 -1.06
N LEU A 39 14.66 6.97 0.08
CA LEU A 39 16.08 6.86 0.45
C LEU A 39 16.87 5.99 -0.52
N VAL A 40 16.30 4.87 -0.96
CA VAL A 40 16.94 3.98 -1.95
C VAL A 40 17.02 4.67 -3.31
N LEU A 41 15.93 5.28 -3.78
CA LEU A 41 15.91 6.03 -5.04
C LEU A 41 16.95 7.16 -5.01
N GLY A 42 16.88 8.03 -4.00
CA GLY A 42 17.81 9.16 -3.85
C GLY A 42 19.24 8.69 -3.71
N GLY A 43 19.52 7.73 -2.83
CA GLY A 43 20.87 7.19 -2.66
C GLY A 43 21.44 6.61 -3.95
N LEU A 44 20.69 5.79 -4.67
CA LEU A 44 21.18 5.20 -5.92
C LEU A 44 21.43 6.22 -7.03
N VAL A 45 20.63 7.29 -7.10
CA VAL A 45 20.78 8.37 -8.09
C VAL A 45 21.93 9.30 -7.71
N GLU A 46 21.97 9.79 -6.47
CA GLU A 46 22.95 10.79 -6.00
C GLU A 46 24.36 10.20 -5.87
N PHE A 47 24.50 8.89 -5.61
CA PHE A 47 25.79 8.20 -5.64
C PHE A 47 26.15 7.66 -7.04
N GLU A 48 25.45 8.08 -8.09
CA GLU A 48 25.69 7.70 -9.49
C GLU A 48 25.71 6.18 -9.76
N VAL A 49 25.05 5.40 -8.91
CA VAL A 49 25.00 3.93 -9.03
C VAL A 49 24.03 3.52 -10.13
N LEU A 50 22.87 4.16 -10.19
CA LEU A 50 21.81 3.88 -11.16
C LEU A 50 21.07 5.17 -11.55
N GLY A 51 20.56 5.20 -12.79
CA GLY A 51 19.66 6.27 -13.23
C GLY A 51 18.29 6.24 -12.52
N PRO A 52 17.48 7.31 -12.66
CA PRO A 52 16.21 7.46 -11.93
C PRO A 52 15.22 6.30 -12.06
N VAL A 53 15.07 5.75 -13.26
CA VAL A 53 14.11 4.66 -13.54
C VAL A 53 14.52 3.36 -12.84
N PRO A 54 15.72 2.78 -13.07
CA PRO A 54 16.13 1.57 -12.37
C PRO A 54 16.25 1.79 -10.84
N ALA A 55 16.69 2.96 -10.39
CA ALA A 55 16.73 3.29 -8.95
C ALA A 55 15.33 3.28 -8.31
N SER A 56 14.32 3.83 -9.00
CA SER A 56 12.91 3.76 -8.57
C SER A 56 12.41 2.32 -8.48
N MET A 57 12.80 1.47 -9.43
CA MET A 57 12.40 0.07 -9.43
C MET A 57 12.98 -0.69 -8.24
N VAL A 58 14.24 -0.45 -7.90
CA VAL A 58 14.85 -1.00 -6.68
C VAL A 58 14.15 -0.45 -5.44
N GLY A 59 13.89 0.86 -5.39
CA GLY A 59 13.15 1.51 -4.30
C GLY A 59 11.75 0.92 -4.10
N PHE A 60 11.03 0.61 -5.18
CA PHE A 60 9.72 -0.03 -5.13
C PHE A 60 9.79 -1.42 -4.51
N VAL A 61 10.78 -2.23 -4.90
CA VAL A 61 10.99 -3.56 -4.33
C VAL A 61 11.30 -3.46 -2.84
N VAL A 62 12.22 -2.57 -2.46
CA VAL A 62 12.57 -2.36 -1.05
C VAL A 62 11.35 -1.89 -0.24
N GLY A 63 10.61 -0.90 -0.72
CA GLY A 63 9.40 -0.41 -0.06
C GLY A 63 8.34 -1.51 0.11
N THR A 64 8.19 -2.38 -0.90
CA THR A 64 7.29 -3.54 -0.82
C THR A 64 7.74 -4.54 0.24
N LEU A 65 9.04 -4.85 0.32
CA LEU A 65 9.60 -5.75 1.32
C LEU A 65 9.47 -5.18 2.75
N VAL A 66 9.69 -3.87 2.92
CA VAL A 66 9.47 -3.17 4.19
C VAL A 66 8.02 -3.24 4.60
N THR A 67 7.09 -2.94 3.67
CA THR A 67 5.64 -3.02 3.92
C THR A 67 5.24 -4.43 4.36
N TYR A 68 5.70 -5.46 3.64
CA TYR A 68 5.41 -6.86 3.96
C TYR A 68 5.96 -7.26 5.35
N THR A 69 7.20 -6.89 5.65
CA THR A 69 7.87 -7.20 6.92
C THR A 69 7.20 -6.52 8.10
N LEU A 70 6.79 -5.27 7.95
CA LEU A 70 6.10 -4.55 9.01
C LEU A 70 4.66 -5.07 9.18
N ASN A 71 3.93 -5.32 8.09
CA ASN A 71 2.60 -5.89 8.17
C ASN A 71 2.61 -7.31 8.79
N SER A 72 3.61 -8.14 8.50
CA SER A 72 3.72 -9.46 9.12
C SER A 72 3.99 -9.40 10.63
N ARG A 73 4.73 -8.39 11.11
CA ARG A 73 5.04 -8.21 12.53
C ARG A 73 3.93 -7.52 13.33
N PHE A 74 3.32 -6.48 12.76
CA PHE A 74 2.41 -5.58 13.47
C PHE A 74 0.92 -5.79 13.14
N THR A 75 0.61 -6.28 11.94
CA THR A 75 -0.77 -6.34 11.43
C THR A 75 -1.30 -7.77 11.39
N PHE A 76 -0.49 -8.75 10.98
CA PHE A 76 -0.92 -10.14 10.76
C PHE A 76 -0.58 -11.10 11.92
N GLN A 77 -1.00 -10.78 13.15
CA GLN A 77 -0.90 -11.73 14.28
C GLN A 77 -2.08 -12.72 14.41
N SER A 78 -3.07 -12.67 13.53
CA SER A 78 -4.16 -13.67 13.51
C SER A 78 -4.72 -13.78 12.10
N THR A 79 -5.11 -15.00 11.71
CA THR A 79 -5.81 -15.35 10.45
C THR A 79 -4.91 -15.63 9.23
N ARG A 80 -4.08 -16.68 9.32
CA ARG A 80 -3.68 -17.46 8.14
C ARG A 80 -4.91 -18.19 7.59
N SER A 81 -5.46 -17.72 6.46
CA SER A 81 -6.02 -18.55 5.39
C SER A 81 -6.60 -17.65 4.29
N HIS A 82 -5.78 -17.22 3.32
CA HIS A 82 -6.27 -16.69 2.04
C HIS A 82 -5.32 -17.08 0.90
N ALA A 83 -4.99 -18.37 0.81
CA ALA A 83 -4.16 -18.93 -0.26
C ALA A 83 -4.68 -18.59 -1.68
N GLY A 84 -5.99 -18.33 -1.83
CA GLY A 84 -6.61 -17.90 -3.08
C GLY A 84 -6.47 -16.42 -3.44
N ALA A 85 -6.09 -15.55 -2.51
CA ALA A 85 -5.94 -14.10 -2.75
C ALA A 85 -4.52 -13.71 -3.22
N LEU A 86 -3.53 -14.58 -2.96
CA LEU A 86 -2.12 -14.35 -3.33
C LEU A 86 -1.90 -14.09 -4.83
N PRO A 87 -2.45 -14.88 -5.77
CA PRO A 87 -2.20 -14.65 -7.20
C PRO A 87 -2.71 -13.27 -7.67
N ARG A 88 -3.85 -12.82 -7.13
CA ARG A 88 -4.47 -11.53 -7.48
C ARG A 88 -3.70 -10.36 -6.91
N TYR A 89 -3.20 -10.52 -5.67
CA TYR A 89 -2.30 -9.54 -5.05
C TYR A 89 -1.02 -9.35 -5.86
N PHE A 90 -0.39 -10.45 -6.29
CA PHE A 90 0.78 -10.40 -7.16
C PHE A 90 0.49 -9.77 -8.52
N ALA A 91 -0.70 -9.98 -9.10
CA ALA A 91 -1.08 -9.35 -10.36
C ALA A 91 -1.14 -7.82 -10.23
N VAL A 92 -1.83 -7.27 -9.23
CA VAL A 92 -1.88 -5.80 -9.06
C VAL A 92 -0.56 -5.22 -8.63
N ALA A 93 0.21 -5.90 -7.79
CA ALA A 93 1.57 -5.49 -7.44
C ALA A 93 2.50 -5.48 -8.67
N GLY A 94 2.39 -6.48 -9.55
CA GLY A 94 3.15 -6.57 -10.80
C GLY A 94 2.80 -5.44 -11.77
N VAL A 95 1.50 -5.13 -11.94
CA VAL A 95 1.11 -3.98 -12.76
C VAL A 95 1.55 -2.66 -12.14
N ALA A 96 1.46 -2.52 -10.81
CA ALA A 96 1.96 -1.34 -10.11
C ALA A 96 3.48 -1.15 -10.30
N PHE A 97 4.25 -2.23 -10.31
CA PHE A 97 5.69 -2.21 -10.61
C PHE A 97 5.95 -1.74 -12.05
N ILE A 98 5.30 -2.35 -13.04
CA ILE A 98 5.46 -1.95 -14.45
C ILE A 98 5.05 -0.47 -14.63
N LEU A 99 3.93 -0.08 -14.06
CA LEU A 99 3.41 1.29 -14.13
C LEU A 99 4.38 2.28 -13.49
N ASN A 100 5.01 1.94 -12.36
CA ASN A 100 6.01 2.78 -11.74
C ASN A 100 7.21 3.03 -12.68
N GLY A 101 7.75 1.98 -13.30
CA GLY A 101 8.87 2.11 -14.24
C GLY A 101 8.51 2.94 -15.48
N VAL A 102 7.34 2.69 -16.08
CA VAL A 102 6.87 3.41 -17.28
C VAL A 102 6.61 4.90 -16.97
N LEU A 103 5.95 5.21 -15.86
CA LEU A 103 5.68 6.60 -15.48
C LEU A 103 6.97 7.34 -15.14
N MET A 104 7.92 6.69 -14.46
CA MET A 104 9.23 7.27 -14.22
C MET A 104 9.97 7.55 -15.51
N ASP A 105 10.00 6.63 -16.48
CA ASP A 105 10.61 6.88 -17.79
C ASP A 105 9.99 8.09 -18.50
N ILE A 106 8.65 8.16 -18.52
CA ILE A 106 7.93 9.28 -19.13
C ILE A 106 8.29 10.59 -18.44
N PHE A 107 8.21 10.64 -17.11
CA PHE A 107 8.44 11.89 -16.37
C PHE A 107 9.91 12.33 -16.41
N THR A 108 10.87 11.42 -16.22
CA THR A 108 12.29 11.81 -16.13
C THR A 108 12.94 11.96 -17.50
N HIS A 109 12.70 11.04 -18.45
CA HIS A 109 13.39 11.08 -19.74
C HIS A 109 12.62 11.86 -20.80
N ARG A 110 11.29 11.77 -20.85
CA ARG A 110 10.50 12.43 -21.91
C ARG A 110 10.06 13.84 -21.54
N LEU A 111 9.75 14.08 -20.27
CA LEU A 111 9.30 15.40 -19.79
C LEU A 111 10.39 16.17 -19.03
N GLY A 112 11.52 15.54 -18.70
CA GLY A 112 12.63 16.21 -17.99
C GLY A 112 12.30 16.62 -16.55
N VAL A 113 11.30 16.00 -15.93
CA VAL A 113 10.88 16.31 -14.56
C VAL A 113 11.95 15.81 -13.57
N PHE A 114 12.27 16.65 -12.58
CA PHE A 114 13.17 16.27 -11.49
C PHE A 114 12.71 14.97 -10.81
N TYR A 115 13.63 14.01 -10.63
CA TYR A 115 13.28 12.62 -10.34
C TYR A 115 12.49 12.42 -9.04
N LEU A 116 12.73 13.22 -7.99
CA LEU A 116 11.95 13.14 -6.75
C LEU A 116 10.50 13.60 -6.94
N LEU A 117 10.30 14.66 -7.75
CA LEU A 117 8.97 15.13 -8.10
C LEU A 117 8.25 14.13 -9.02
N ALA A 118 8.97 13.60 -10.02
CA ALA A 118 8.50 12.52 -10.87
C ALA A 118 8.04 11.32 -10.05
N GLN A 119 8.83 10.92 -9.04
CA GLN A 119 8.47 9.81 -8.15
C GLN A 119 7.23 10.11 -7.31
N GLY A 120 7.07 11.34 -6.82
CA GLY A 120 5.86 11.77 -6.12
C GLY A 120 4.61 11.62 -6.99
N LEU A 121 4.66 12.11 -8.24
CA LEU A 121 3.57 11.99 -9.20
C LEU A 121 3.28 10.53 -9.55
N THR A 122 4.32 9.74 -9.83
CA THR A 122 4.22 8.32 -10.11
C THR A 122 3.56 7.57 -8.96
N SER A 123 3.96 7.86 -7.72
CA SER A 123 3.39 7.22 -6.52
C SER A 123 1.91 7.52 -6.36
N ALA A 124 1.48 8.76 -6.64
CA ALA A 124 0.06 9.12 -6.61
C ALA A 124 -0.75 8.37 -7.67
N LEU A 125 -0.24 8.24 -8.90
CA LEU A 125 -0.90 7.51 -9.97
C LEU A 125 -0.97 6.00 -9.70
N VAL A 126 0.12 5.41 -9.19
CA VAL A 126 0.15 4.01 -8.79
C VAL A 126 -0.82 3.74 -7.63
N LEU A 127 -0.96 4.68 -6.69
CA LEU A 127 -1.96 4.59 -5.62
C LEU A 127 -3.38 4.55 -6.19
N VAL A 128 -3.71 5.40 -7.17
CA VAL A 128 -5.02 5.38 -7.84
C VAL A 128 -5.27 4.04 -8.54
N TRP A 129 -4.27 3.50 -9.23
CA TRP A 129 -4.35 2.18 -9.87
C TRP A 129 -4.61 1.06 -8.85
N THR A 130 -3.79 0.98 -7.81
CA THR A 130 -3.91 -0.06 -6.79
C THR A 130 -5.24 0.04 -6.05
N PHE A 131 -5.68 1.24 -5.68
CA PHE A 131 -7.00 1.47 -5.08
C PHE A 131 -8.14 1.00 -5.99
N SER A 132 -8.07 1.30 -7.28
CA SER A 132 -9.08 0.87 -8.26
C SER A 132 -9.14 -0.65 -8.38
N GLY A 133 -7.97 -1.32 -8.40
CA GLY A 133 -7.88 -2.79 -8.36
C GLY A 133 -8.55 -3.37 -7.12
N TYR A 134 -8.20 -2.85 -5.93
CA TYR A 134 -8.82 -3.28 -4.67
C TYR A 134 -10.33 -3.04 -4.63
N ARG A 135 -10.80 -1.92 -5.17
CA ARG A 135 -12.23 -1.57 -5.20
C ARG A 135 -13.05 -2.54 -6.07
N VAL A 136 -12.55 -2.92 -7.24
CA VAL A 136 -13.24 -3.90 -8.11
C VAL A 136 -13.46 -5.22 -7.38
N TRP A 137 -12.48 -5.64 -6.56
CA TRP A 137 -12.59 -6.88 -5.79
C TRP A 137 -13.53 -6.76 -4.59
N ALA A 138 -13.50 -5.63 -3.88
CA ALA A 138 -14.43 -5.40 -2.78
C ALA A 138 -15.90 -5.58 -3.23
N PHE A 139 -16.22 -5.19 -4.47
CA PHE A 139 -17.55 -5.42 -5.06
C PHE A 139 -17.77 -6.84 -5.60
N ALA A 140 -16.73 -7.55 -6.03
CA ALA A 140 -16.84 -8.92 -6.50
C ALA A 140 -17.13 -9.91 -5.35
N GLU A 141 -16.50 -9.71 -4.19
CA GLU A 141 -16.70 -10.54 -2.98
C GLU A 141 -18.13 -10.43 -2.43
N GLN A 142 -18.75 -9.24 -2.54
CA GLN A 142 -20.14 -9.03 -2.10
C GLN A 142 -21.18 -9.80 -2.93
N ARG A 143 -20.86 -10.19 -4.17
CA ARG A 143 -21.78 -10.93 -5.05
C ARG A 143 -21.80 -12.43 -4.79
N THR A 144 -20.86 -12.96 -3.99
CA THR A 144 -20.69 -14.40 -3.77
C THR A 144 -21.30 -14.90 -2.46
N GLN A 145 -21.84 -14.02 -1.60
CA GLN A 145 -22.66 -14.46 -0.46
C GLN A 145 -24.07 -14.82 -0.95
N PRO A 146 -24.53 -16.09 -0.81
CA PRO A 146 -25.91 -16.44 -1.08
C PRO A 146 -26.84 -15.58 -0.21
N PRO A 147 -28.03 -15.21 -0.69
CA PRO A 147 -29.03 -14.60 0.19
C PRO A 147 -29.24 -15.53 1.39
N ALA A 148 -29.15 -14.97 2.60
CA ALA A 148 -29.49 -15.68 3.82
C ALA A 148 -30.98 -16.06 3.74
N GLY A 149 -31.24 -17.27 3.25
CA GLY A 149 -32.54 -17.94 3.24
C GLY A 149 -32.63 -18.89 4.42
#